data_AF-A0A0N1I345-F1
#
_entry.id   AF-A0A0N1I345-F1
#
_cell.length_a   1.000
_cell.length_b   1.000
_cell.length_c   1.000
_cell.angle_alpha   90.00
_cell.angle_beta   90.00
_cell.angle_gamma   90.00
#
_symmetry.space_group_name_H-M   'P 1'
#
loop_
_entity.id
_entity.type
_entity.pdbx_description
1 polymer ?
#
loop_
_entity_poly.entity_id
_entity_poly.type
_entity_poly.pdbx_seq_one_letter_code
_entity_poly.pdbx_strand_id
1 'polypeptide(L)'
;MLVHDAVPGPWRRRSTTEFTVLALLISLMVFLVHKTTLSRENADLPMDRVLSELESNCHAALRDEMDGAVAKLPPAFFGLGLWVDAPALLPGVHAALTFMKERLAGDNASSFPPPTHSLHSFVRVQSHARDAAVAKLVADAHRGGKPNADSVNRKLELVASQQQLGMPTMKHAFLPEIGQEVELHGLSLFSVPAETLPEGSSVQCYRADVRETYCVFPFDAGVPEEEKALREDQDVDGVGASKGKAERATTERQKKRVPTRASSAAASITAASYRTHAGSLEAEVRAVLLSVMTRQMELRSFKPADVAAWKKRREQQGCAYTIASVKSTLRSIEANTNMVIPLNTRHMFAELERHVREKTFVRAARAADDLQFHPSLTPQLYIPWDHSIVSQVVILLPMVSITILALRFVMEERRFRRSRAERAATQTKKNL
;
A
#
# COMPACT_ATOMS: atom_id res chain seq x y z
N MET A 1 16.46 -65.78 -54.59
CA MET A 1 15.81 -64.56 -54.08
C MET A 1 15.88 -64.57 -52.57
N LEU A 2 16.90 -63.90 -52.00
CA LEU A 2 17.10 -63.76 -50.56
C LEU A 2 16.14 -62.70 -50.03
N VAL A 3 15.04 -63.12 -49.40
CA VAL A 3 14.26 -62.24 -48.53
C VAL A 3 15.07 -62.13 -47.23
N HIS A 4 15.83 -61.04 -47.10
CA HIS A 4 16.39 -60.65 -45.81
C HIS A 4 15.22 -60.35 -44.86
N ASP A 5 14.89 -61.30 -43.99
CA ASP A 5 14.10 -61.07 -42.78
C ASP A 5 14.87 -60.04 -41.94
N ALA A 6 14.56 -58.75 -42.13
CA ALA A 6 15.10 -57.67 -41.34
C ALA A 6 14.62 -57.85 -39.90
N VAL A 7 15.47 -58.44 -39.06
CA VAL A 7 15.27 -58.49 -37.61
C VAL A 7 15.11 -57.05 -37.13
N PRO A 8 13.96 -56.65 -36.55
CA PRO A 8 13.86 -55.31 -35.97
C PRO A 8 14.88 -55.23 -34.85
N GLY A 9 15.89 -54.36 -35.03
CA GLY A 9 17.02 -54.26 -34.12
C GLY A 9 16.61 -53.81 -32.71
N PRO A 10 17.50 -53.97 -31.71
CA PRO A 10 17.22 -53.70 -30.28
C PRO A 10 16.74 -52.26 -30.02
N TRP A 11 17.11 -51.31 -30.89
CA TRP A 11 16.63 -49.93 -30.90
C TRP A 11 15.10 -49.80 -31.00
N ARG A 12 14.43 -50.68 -31.78
CA ARG A 12 12.96 -50.65 -31.92
C ARG A 12 12.23 -51.10 -30.65
N ARG A 13 12.83 -51.97 -29.82
CA ARG A 13 12.19 -52.52 -28.59
C ARG A 13 12.30 -51.60 -27.39
N ARG A 14 13.40 -50.85 -27.26
CA ARG A 14 13.57 -49.86 -26.18
C ARG A 14 12.64 -48.66 -26.41
N SER A 15 12.51 -48.27 -27.66
CA SER A 15 11.67 -47.16 -28.11
C SER A 15 10.16 -47.42 -27.92
N THR A 16 9.65 -48.65 -28.07
CA THR A 16 8.20 -48.93 -27.90
C THR A 16 7.73 -48.85 -26.45
N THR A 17 8.55 -49.33 -25.50
CA THR A 17 8.26 -49.21 -24.06
C THR A 17 8.36 -47.76 -23.59
N GLU A 18 9.35 -47.01 -24.06
CA GLU A 18 9.50 -45.58 -23.73
C GLU A 18 8.36 -44.75 -24.33
N PHE A 19 7.93 -45.05 -25.55
CA PHE A 19 6.82 -44.38 -26.23
C PHE A 19 5.46 -44.66 -25.56
N THR A 20 5.22 -45.89 -25.13
CA THR A 20 3.99 -46.25 -24.39
C THR A 20 3.91 -45.56 -23.03
N VAL A 21 5.02 -45.49 -22.29
CA VAL A 21 5.08 -44.77 -21.01
C VAL A 21 4.85 -43.28 -21.22
N LEU A 22 5.50 -42.67 -22.23
CA LEU A 22 5.30 -41.26 -22.56
C LEU A 22 3.85 -40.96 -22.96
N ALA A 23 3.23 -41.82 -23.79
CA ALA A 23 1.83 -41.67 -24.19
C ALA A 23 0.86 -41.74 -23.00
N LEU A 24 1.10 -42.65 -22.04
CA LEU A 24 0.32 -42.75 -20.80
C LEU A 24 0.49 -41.51 -19.92
N LEU A 25 1.72 -41.00 -19.78
CA LEU A 25 2.00 -39.78 -19.00
C LEU A 25 1.34 -38.54 -19.60
N ILE A 26 1.42 -38.36 -20.91
CA ILE A 26 0.75 -37.25 -21.59
C ILE A 26 -0.77 -37.41 -21.46
N SER A 27 -1.31 -38.63 -21.57
CA SER A 27 -2.76 -38.90 -21.39
C SER A 27 -3.22 -38.56 -19.98
N LEU A 28 -2.43 -38.93 -18.97
CA LEU A 28 -2.71 -38.62 -17.57
C LEU A 28 -2.66 -37.11 -17.32
N MET A 29 -1.64 -36.40 -17.83
CA MET A 29 -1.54 -34.95 -17.72
C MET A 29 -2.72 -34.25 -18.38
N VAL A 30 -3.08 -34.64 -19.61
CA VAL A 30 -4.25 -34.11 -20.31
C VAL A 30 -5.52 -34.40 -19.50
N PHE A 31 -5.69 -35.61 -18.98
CA PHE A 31 -6.84 -35.95 -18.13
C PHE A 31 -6.88 -35.15 -16.82
N LEU A 32 -5.74 -34.90 -16.18
CA LEU A 32 -5.67 -34.09 -14.96
C LEU A 32 -6.00 -32.63 -15.23
N VAL A 33 -5.40 -32.03 -16.28
CA VAL A 33 -5.71 -30.66 -16.73
C VAL A 33 -7.17 -30.56 -17.18
N HIS A 34 -7.68 -31.60 -17.83
CA HIS A 34 -9.07 -31.67 -18.26
C HIS A 34 -10.02 -31.82 -17.07
N LYS A 35 -9.68 -32.64 -16.08
CA LYS A 35 -10.46 -32.77 -14.84
C LYS A 35 -10.49 -31.46 -14.08
N THR A 36 -9.38 -30.73 -13.99
CA THR A 36 -9.34 -29.42 -13.32
C THR A 36 -10.07 -28.32 -14.11
N THR A 37 -10.08 -28.39 -15.45
CA THR A 37 -10.81 -27.43 -16.29
C THR A 37 -12.30 -27.76 -16.47
N LEU A 38 -12.68 -29.04 -16.42
CA LEU A 38 -14.06 -29.52 -16.52
C LEU A 38 -14.75 -29.75 -15.18
N SER A 39 -14.03 -29.83 -14.05
CA SER A 39 -14.65 -29.63 -12.73
C SER A 39 -15.04 -28.16 -12.61
N ARG A 40 -16.02 -27.75 -13.43
CA ARG A 40 -16.78 -26.52 -13.31
C ARG A 40 -17.64 -26.67 -12.08
N GLU A 41 -17.00 -26.53 -10.94
CA GLU A 41 -17.70 -26.37 -9.70
C GLU A 41 -18.16 -24.91 -9.66
N ASN A 42 -19.41 -24.71 -10.03
CA ASN A 42 -20.07 -23.42 -9.92
C ASN A 42 -20.37 -23.15 -8.44
N ALA A 43 -19.99 -21.96 -7.97
CA ALA A 43 -20.43 -21.48 -6.68
C ALA A 43 -21.81 -20.83 -6.83
N ASP A 44 -22.84 -21.42 -6.21
CA ASP A 44 -24.09 -20.70 -5.95
C ASP A 44 -23.83 -19.69 -4.83
N LEU A 45 -24.08 -18.43 -5.15
CA LEU A 45 -23.89 -17.31 -4.25
C LEU A 45 -25.27 -16.73 -3.88
N PRO A 46 -25.83 -17.03 -2.70
CA PRO A 46 -27.16 -16.54 -2.29
C PRO A 46 -27.14 -15.04 -1.90
N MET A 47 -26.79 -14.18 -2.87
CA MET A 47 -26.66 -12.74 -2.70
C MET A 47 -27.97 -12.07 -2.25
N ASP A 48 -29.13 -12.59 -2.68
CA ASP A 48 -30.44 -12.07 -2.28
C ASP A 48 -30.66 -12.15 -0.76
N ARG A 49 -30.17 -13.22 -0.13
CA ARG A 49 -30.23 -13.39 1.32
C ARG A 49 -29.39 -12.30 2.01
N VAL A 50 -28.15 -12.11 1.57
CA VAL A 50 -27.25 -11.07 2.12
C VAL A 50 -27.84 -9.69 1.91
N LEU A 51 -28.43 -9.44 0.75
CA LEU A 51 -29.08 -8.18 0.45
C LEU A 51 -30.26 -7.90 1.38
N SER A 52 -31.13 -8.89 1.61
CA SER A 52 -32.25 -8.76 2.56
C SER A 52 -31.79 -8.49 4.00
N GLU A 53 -30.67 -9.13 4.41
CA GLU A 53 -30.07 -8.93 5.72
C GLU A 53 -29.43 -7.53 5.85
N LEU A 54 -28.81 -7.02 4.79
CA LEU A 54 -28.30 -5.65 4.74
C LEU A 54 -29.42 -4.62 4.79
N GLU A 55 -30.48 -4.79 4.00
CA GLU A 55 -31.60 -3.85 3.95
C GLU A 55 -32.33 -3.77 5.30
N SER A 56 -32.50 -4.89 6.00
CA SER A 56 -33.07 -4.92 7.35
C SER A 56 -32.17 -4.29 8.42
N ASN A 57 -30.85 -4.49 8.34
CA ASN A 57 -29.92 -3.93 9.32
C ASN A 57 -29.58 -2.44 9.08
N CYS A 58 -29.81 -1.92 7.86
CA CYS A 58 -29.32 -0.62 7.43
C CYS A 58 -30.42 0.40 7.09
N HIS A 59 -31.63 0.21 7.63
CA HIS A 59 -32.76 1.12 7.47
C HIS A 59 -32.43 2.60 7.74
N ALA A 60 -31.48 2.91 8.65
CA ALA A 60 -31.06 4.27 8.91
C ALA A 60 -30.16 4.87 7.80
N ALA A 61 -29.33 4.05 7.15
CA ALA A 61 -28.46 4.48 6.06
C ALA A 61 -29.21 4.63 4.72
N LEU A 62 -30.34 3.94 4.58
CA LEU A 62 -31.22 3.99 3.41
C LEU A 62 -32.26 5.11 3.45
N ARG A 63 -32.52 5.70 4.64
CA ARG A 63 -33.52 6.77 4.85
C ARG A 63 -32.97 8.18 4.65
N ASP A 64 -31.68 8.39 4.90
CA ASP A 64 -30.99 9.58 4.40
C ASP A 64 -30.82 9.35 2.90
N GLU A 65 -31.58 10.06 2.06
CA GLU A 65 -31.42 10.09 0.61
C GLU A 65 -29.95 10.38 0.25
N MET A 66 -29.14 9.34 0.09
CA MET A 66 -27.93 9.37 -0.74
C MET A 66 -28.31 9.26 -2.22
N ASP A 67 -29.41 9.91 -2.62
CA ASP A 67 -29.79 10.11 -4.01
C ASP A 67 -28.79 11.10 -4.62
N GLY A 68 -27.70 10.55 -5.17
CA GLY A 68 -26.75 11.27 -6.01
C GLY A 68 -25.33 11.38 -5.48
N ALA A 69 -25.07 11.08 -4.21
CA ALA A 69 -23.69 10.96 -3.73
C ALA A 69 -23.25 9.50 -3.89
N VAL A 70 -22.35 9.26 -4.86
CA VAL A 70 -21.66 7.97 -5.03
C VAL A 70 -21.11 7.57 -3.66
N ALA A 71 -21.68 6.52 -3.06
CA ALA A 71 -21.20 5.99 -1.80
C ALA A 71 -19.71 5.70 -1.99
N LYS A 72 -18.85 6.44 -1.27
CA LYS A 72 -17.41 6.26 -1.34
C LYS A 72 -17.05 5.18 -0.34
N LEU A 73 -16.31 4.17 -0.79
CA LEU A 73 -15.82 3.09 0.07
C LEU A 73 -14.98 3.69 1.21
N PRO A 74 -15.40 3.58 2.49
CA PRO A 74 -14.61 4.10 3.60
C PRO A 74 -13.28 3.33 3.72
N PRO A 75 -12.16 4.00 4.06
CA PRO A 75 -10.87 3.33 4.22
C PRO A 75 -10.91 2.35 5.40
N ALA A 76 -10.46 1.11 5.24
CA ALA A 76 -10.47 0.19 6.38
C ALA A 76 -9.45 0.59 7.45
N PHE A 77 -8.39 1.31 7.08
CA PHE A 77 -7.32 1.70 8.00
C PHE A 77 -6.81 3.11 7.68
N PHE A 78 -6.22 3.76 8.67
CA PHE A 78 -5.51 5.02 8.48
C PHE A 78 -4.04 4.84 8.78
N GLY A 79 -3.19 5.51 8.02
CA GLY A 79 -1.79 5.63 8.36
C GLY A 79 -1.32 7.08 8.29
N LEU A 80 -0.35 7.40 9.12
CA LEU A 80 0.23 8.73 9.24
C LEU A 80 1.75 8.64 9.20
N GLY A 81 2.33 9.17 8.13
CA GLY A 81 3.77 9.41 8.04
C GLY A 81 4.10 10.79 8.56
N LEU A 82 4.96 10.88 9.58
CA LEU A 82 5.45 12.16 10.07
C LEU A 82 6.94 12.35 9.81
N TRP A 83 7.27 13.50 9.26
CA TRP A 83 8.64 13.99 9.14
C TRP A 83 8.83 15.15 10.09
N VAL A 84 9.86 15.05 10.91
CA VAL A 84 10.16 16.04 11.95
C VAL A 84 11.56 16.55 11.67
N ASP A 85 11.75 17.85 11.54
CA ASP A 85 13.08 18.37 11.24
C ASP A 85 13.96 18.55 12.49
N ALA A 86 13.37 18.72 13.67
CA ALA A 86 14.05 18.94 14.94
C ALA A 86 13.66 17.91 16.03
N PRO A 87 14.62 17.27 16.72
CA PRO A 87 14.33 16.30 17.79
C PRO A 87 13.46 16.84 18.93
N ALA A 88 13.53 18.15 19.22
CA ALA A 88 12.75 18.79 20.27
C ALA A 88 11.22 18.68 20.08
N LEU A 89 10.73 18.43 18.86
CA LEU A 89 9.31 18.26 18.57
C LEU A 89 8.81 16.82 18.86
N LEU A 90 9.72 15.84 18.96
CA LEU A 90 9.37 14.43 19.09
C LEU A 90 8.51 14.10 20.33
N PRO A 91 8.75 14.66 21.53
CA PRO A 91 7.91 14.35 22.68
C PRO A 91 6.43 14.68 22.43
N GLY A 92 6.14 15.84 21.85
CA GLY A 92 4.77 16.24 21.49
C GLY A 92 4.16 15.37 20.39
N VAL A 93 4.98 14.98 19.41
CA VAL A 93 4.57 14.03 18.36
C VAL A 93 4.17 12.69 18.96
N HIS A 94 5.01 12.10 19.80
CA HIS A 94 4.74 10.81 20.42
C HIS A 94 3.52 10.88 21.35
N ALA A 95 3.41 11.94 22.17
CA ALA A 95 2.24 12.15 23.03
C ALA A 95 0.93 12.24 22.22
N ALA A 96 0.95 12.95 21.09
CA ALA A 96 -0.21 13.06 20.21
C ALA A 96 -0.57 11.73 19.55
N LEU A 97 0.42 10.98 19.03
CA LEU A 97 0.20 9.70 18.38
C LEU A 97 -0.36 8.66 19.35
N THR A 98 0.20 8.57 20.55
CA THR A 98 -0.29 7.68 21.61
C THR A 98 -1.74 8.02 21.93
N PHE A 99 -2.04 9.31 22.16
CA PHE A 99 -3.40 9.74 22.44
C PHE A 99 -4.38 9.43 21.30
N MET A 100 -4.02 9.68 20.04
CA MET A 100 -4.87 9.36 18.90
C MET A 100 -5.14 7.85 18.80
N LYS A 101 -4.11 7.02 18.96
CA LYS A 101 -4.23 5.56 18.93
C LYS A 101 -5.16 5.04 20.01
N GLU A 102 -5.00 5.51 21.25
CA GLU A 102 -5.88 5.14 22.37
C GLU A 102 -7.34 5.52 22.08
N ARG A 103 -7.58 6.74 21.60
CA ARG A 103 -8.94 7.21 21.29
C ARG A 103 -9.57 6.45 20.14
N LEU A 104 -8.81 6.11 19.11
CA LEU A 104 -9.31 5.37 17.95
C LEU A 104 -9.52 3.88 18.25
N ALA A 105 -8.66 3.27 19.07
CA ALA A 105 -8.79 1.87 19.48
C ALA A 105 -10.05 1.64 20.35
N GLY A 106 -10.35 2.57 21.27
CA GLY A 106 -11.42 2.39 22.25
C GLY A 106 -11.15 1.20 23.18
N ASP A 107 -12.21 0.63 23.78
CA ASP A 107 -12.10 -0.43 24.78
C ASP A 107 -11.61 -1.79 24.22
N ASN A 108 -11.52 -1.93 22.89
CA ASN A 108 -11.15 -3.16 22.20
C ASN A 108 -9.70 -3.16 21.67
N ALA A 109 -8.79 -2.41 22.31
CA ALA A 109 -7.41 -2.25 21.86
C ALA A 109 -6.61 -3.57 21.75
N SER A 110 -7.06 -4.65 22.40
CA SER A 110 -6.40 -5.96 22.46
C SER A 110 -7.06 -7.06 21.62
N SER A 111 -8.18 -6.81 20.93
CA SER A 111 -8.85 -7.84 20.14
C SER A 111 -8.11 -8.09 18.82
N PHE A 112 -7.84 -9.37 18.48
CA PHE A 112 -7.36 -9.77 17.16
C PHE A 112 -8.52 -10.35 16.31
N PRO A 113 -8.68 -9.96 15.03
CA PRO A 113 -7.88 -8.95 14.32
C PRO A 113 -8.06 -7.55 14.91
N PRO A 114 -7.04 -6.69 14.85
CA PRO A 114 -7.08 -5.35 15.43
C PRO A 114 -8.35 -4.62 14.98
N PRO A 115 -8.90 -3.71 15.82
CA PRO A 115 -10.07 -2.93 15.45
C PRO A 115 -9.85 -2.27 14.10
N THR A 116 -10.92 -2.16 13.31
CA THR A 116 -11.04 -1.57 11.95
C THR A 116 -10.56 -0.11 11.84
N HIS A 117 -9.84 0.41 12.83
CA HIS A 117 -9.51 1.81 13.01
C HIS A 117 -8.11 1.97 13.62
N SER A 118 -7.17 1.06 13.33
CA SER A 118 -5.78 1.25 13.74
C SER A 118 -5.16 2.40 12.95
N LEU A 119 -4.62 3.37 13.68
CA LEU A 119 -3.75 4.39 13.12
C LEU A 119 -2.33 3.80 13.06
N HIS A 120 -1.89 3.44 11.86
CA HIS A 120 -0.49 3.10 11.61
C HIS A 120 0.32 4.38 11.56
N SER A 121 1.51 4.40 12.15
CA SER A 121 2.31 5.62 12.19
C SER A 121 3.79 5.33 12.08
N PHE A 122 4.52 6.14 11.31
CA PHE A 122 5.97 6.20 11.39
C PHE A 122 6.42 7.65 11.57
N VAL A 123 7.53 7.83 12.28
CA VAL A 123 8.10 9.15 12.55
C VAL A 123 9.55 9.11 12.10
N ARG A 124 9.95 10.09 11.28
CA ARG A 124 11.32 10.20 10.77
C ARG A 124 11.87 11.59 11.04
N VAL A 125 13.05 11.66 11.64
CA VAL A 125 13.77 12.92 11.82
C VAL A 125 14.59 13.23 10.57
N GLN A 126 14.40 14.40 9.95
CA GLN A 126 15.11 14.83 8.74
C GLN A 126 15.45 16.33 8.75
N SER A 127 16.54 16.69 9.41
CA SER A 127 17.00 18.07 9.54
C SER A 127 17.62 18.66 8.27
N HIS A 128 18.38 17.86 7.51
CA HIS A 128 19.17 18.34 6.38
C HIS A 128 18.33 19.03 5.30
N ALA A 129 17.13 18.51 5.02
CA ALA A 129 16.26 19.07 3.99
C ALA A 129 15.77 20.47 4.36
N ARG A 130 15.42 20.68 5.63
CA ARG A 130 15.09 22.01 6.16
C ARG A 130 16.31 22.92 6.17
N ASP A 131 17.46 22.46 6.66
CA ASP A 131 18.67 23.29 6.77
C ASP A 131 19.09 23.82 5.40
N ALA A 132 19.01 23.00 4.35
CA ALA A 132 19.27 23.43 2.97
C ALA A 132 18.25 24.46 2.47
N ALA A 133 16.96 24.28 2.75
CA ALA A 133 15.91 25.20 2.35
C ALA A 133 16.05 26.57 3.05
N VAL A 134 16.24 26.56 4.37
CA VAL A 134 16.39 27.75 5.21
C VAL A 134 17.70 28.48 4.88
N ALA A 135 18.83 27.79 4.75
CA ALA A 135 20.10 28.42 4.40
C ALA A 135 20.05 29.17 3.06
N LYS A 136 19.32 28.62 2.06
CA LYS A 136 19.12 29.29 0.77
C LYS A 136 18.27 30.55 0.91
N LEU A 137 17.22 30.52 1.72
CA LEU A 137 16.33 31.67 1.97
C LEU A 137 17.03 32.80 2.72
N VAL A 138 17.84 32.44 3.71
CA VAL A 138 18.70 33.36 4.44
C VAL A 138 19.68 34.04 3.48
N ALA A 139 20.35 33.26 2.62
CA ALA A 139 21.28 33.82 1.63
C ALA A 139 20.59 34.75 0.61
N ASP A 140 19.35 34.43 0.22
CA ASP A 140 18.53 35.27 -0.65
C ASP A 140 18.15 36.60 0.04
N ALA A 141 17.83 36.56 1.34
CA ALA A 141 17.51 37.76 2.13
C ALA A 141 18.68 38.73 2.31
N HIS A 142 19.90 38.19 2.48
CA HIS A 142 21.12 39.00 2.60
C HIS A 142 21.47 39.80 1.33
N ARG A 143 20.82 39.51 0.18
CA ARG A 143 20.96 40.30 -1.05
C ARG A 143 20.03 41.53 -1.12
N GLY A 144 19.41 41.92 0.00
CA GLY A 144 18.78 43.23 0.15
C GLY A 144 17.26 43.24 0.31
N GLY A 145 16.63 42.13 0.70
CA GLY A 145 15.20 42.08 0.99
C GLY A 145 14.87 41.17 2.17
N LYS A 146 13.86 41.52 2.98
CA LYS A 146 13.28 40.55 3.93
C LYS A 146 12.87 39.30 3.14
N PRO A 147 13.13 38.08 3.65
CA PRO A 147 12.71 36.86 2.97
C PRO A 147 11.19 36.91 2.76
N ASN A 148 10.75 36.81 1.51
CA ASN A 148 9.32 36.76 1.20
C ASN A 148 8.75 35.45 1.76
N ALA A 149 7.78 35.53 2.67
CA ALA A 149 7.11 34.37 3.27
C ALA A 149 6.58 33.38 2.23
N ASP A 150 6.12 33.87 1.07
CA ASP A 150 5.65 33.00 -0.03
C ASP A 150 6.78 32.16 -0.64
N SER A 151 7.99 32.72 -0.71
CA SER A 151 9.18 32.01 -1.19
C SER A 151 9.63 30.94 -0.19
N VAL A 152 9.51 31.23 1.11
CA VAL A 152 9.77 30.26 2.19
C VAL A 152 8.78 29.10 2.09
N ASN A 153 7.49 29.42 2.01
CA ASN A 153 6.41 28.44 1.93
C ASN A 153 6.55 27.53 0.71
N ARG A 154 6.80 28.08 -0.49
CA ARG A 154 7.00 27.26 -1.71
C ARG A 154 8.18 26.30 -1.60
N LYS A 155 9.29 26.72 -0.97
CA LYS A 155 10.45 25.84 -0.79
C LYS A 155 10.15 24.73 0.22
N LEU A 156 9.46 25.05 1.33
CA LEU A 156 9.06 24.05 2.32
C LEU A 156 8.01 23.08 1.77
N GLU A 157 7.08 23.56 0.95
CA GLU A 157 6.10 22.75 0.23
C GLU A 157 6.79 21.73 -0.69
N LEU A 158 7.81 22.17 -1.46
CA LEU A 158 8.60 21.26 -2.29
C LEU A 158 9.31 20.18 -1.44
N VAL A 159 9.88 20.56 -0.30
CA VAL A 159 10.54 19.62 0.61
C VAL A 159 9.52 18.65 1.22
N ALA A 160 8.36 19.14 1.65
CA ALA A 160 7.28 18.30 2.18
C ALA A 160 6.83 17.28 1.13
N SER A 161 6.60 17.73 -0.10
CA SER A 161 6.21 16.87 -1.23
C SER A 161 7.27 15.81 -1.52
N GLN A 162 8.56 16.15 -1.42
CA GLN A 162 9.65 15.18 -1.59
C GLN A 162 9.73 14.17 -0.43
N GLN A 163 9.50 14.62 0.81
CA GLN A 163 9.49 13.75 1.99
C GLN A 163 8.33 12.76 1.93
N GLN A 164 7.16 13.24 1.50
CA GLN A 164 5.90 12.52 1.48
C GLN A 164 5.68 11.75 0.16
N LEU A 165 6.62 11.85 -0.77
CA LEU A 165 6.56 11.21 -2.07
C LEU A 165 6.28 9.70 -1.94
N GLY A 166 5.28 9.25 -2.68
CA GLY A 166 4.90 7.84 -2.72
C GLY A 166 4.02 7.40 -1.55
N MET A 167 3.71 8.26 -0.59
CA MET A 167 2.73 7.95 0.48
C MET A 167 1.38 7.50 -0.07
N PRO A 168 0.78 8.12 -1.11
CA PRO A 168 -0.46 7.63 -1.70
C PRO A 168 -0.35 6.22 -2.31
N THR A 169 0.87 5.81 -2.70
CA THR A 169 1.17 4.52 -3.35
C THR A 169 1.70 3.45 -2.40
N MET A 170 2.14 3.81 -1.18
CA MET A 170 2.73 2.89 -0.19
C MET A 170 1.70 2.01 0.53
N LYS A 171 0.48 1.88 0.00
CA LYS A 171 -0.63 1.13 0.61
C LYS A 171 -0.21 -0.28 1.06
N HIS A 172 0.65 -0.97 0.30
CA HIS A 172 1.07 -2.35 0.56
C HIS A 172 2.23 -2.54 1.54
N ALA A 173 3.04 -1.51 1.83
CA ALA A 173 4.25 -1.66 2.65
C ALA A 173 3.97 -1.66 4.17
N PHE A 174 2.81 -1.13 4.57
CA PHE A 174 2.43 -0.95 5.98
C PHE A 174 1.38 -1.94 6.47
N LEU A 175 0.97 -2.88 5.61
CA LEU A 175 -0.10 -3.82 5.91
C LEU A 175 0.45 -5.22 6.20
N PRO A 176 -0.02 -5.88 7.27
CA PRO A 176 0.31 -7.27 7.54
C PRO A 176 -0.34 -8.23 6.55
N GLU A 177 -1.43 -7.82 5.87
CA GLU A 177 -2.19 -8.66 4.93
C GLU A 177 -2.32 -7.99 3.56
N ILE A 178 -2.03 -8.77 2.50
CA ILE A 178 -2.23 -8.37 1.11
C ILE A 178 -3.74 -8.25 0.86
N GLY A 179 -4.23 -7.04 0.57
CA GLY A 179 -5.66 -6.78 0.29
C GLY A 179 -6.31 -5.74 1.21
N GLN A 180 -5.68 -5.38 2.33
CA GLN A 180 -6.19 -4.28 3.15
C GLN A 180 -5.95 -2.93 2.43
N GLU A 181 -6.88 -1.97 2.53
CA GLU A 181 -6.66 -0.60 2.02
C GLU A 181 -6.42 0.36 3.20
N VAL A 182 -5.24 0.99 3.21
CA VAL A 182 -4.88 2.06 4.14
C VAL A 182 -5.00 3.40 3.43
N GLU A 183 -5.68 4.35 4.06
CA GLU A 183 -5.57 5.75 3.70
C GLU A 183 -4.36 6.36 4.42
N LEU A 184 -3.30 6.65 3.66
CA LEU A 184 -2.04 7.20 4.15
C LEU A 184 -2.05 8.72 4.04
N HIS A 185 -1.76 9.40 5.16
CA HIS A 185 -1.60 10.84 5.26
C HIS A 185 -0.14 11.19 5.54
N GLY A 186 0.37 12.23 4.87
CA GLY A 186 1.71 12.77 5.08
C GLY A 186 1.65 14.08 5.87
N LEU A 187 2.55 14.22 6.84
CA LEU A 187 2.72 15.46 7.59
C LEU A 187 4.21 15.76 7.84
N SER A 188 4.67 16.93 7.41
CA SER A 188 6.02 17.44 7.72
C SER A 188 5.96 18.57 8.72
N LEU A 189 6.76 18.52 9.79
CA LEU A 189 6.91 19.59 10.77
C LEU A 189 8.27 20.26 10.54
N PHE A 190 8.25 21.56 10.28
CA PHE A 190 9.45 22.36 10.03
C PHE A 190 9.60 23.44 11.08
N SER A 191 10.77 23.51 11.70
CA SER A 191 11.19 24.61 12.56
C SER A 191 11.83 25.69 11.72
N VAL A 192 11.28 26.91 11.76
CA VAL A 192 11.81 28.07 11.04
C VAL A 192 12.09 29.24 11.99
N PRO A 193 13.12 30.04 11.72
CA PRO A 193 13.37 31.24 12.50
C PRO A 193 12.16 32.16 12.44
N ALA A 194 11.72 32.69 13.58
CA ALA A 194 10.51 33.49 13.66
C ALA A 194 10.55 34.76 12.79
N GLU A 195 11.75 35.28 12.49
CA GLU A 195 11.99 36.40 11.57
C GLU A 195 11.58 36.12 10.12
N THR A 196 11.47 34.85 9.73
CA THR A 196 11.04 34.42 8.39
C THR A 196 9.54 34.36 8.22
N LEU A 197 8.79 34.54 9.31
CA LEU A 197 7.34 34.55 9.34
C LEU A 197 6.81 35.97 9.62
N PRO A 198 5.55 36.27 9.27
CA PRO A 198 4.91 37.52 9.67
C PRO A 198 4.99 37.75 11.20
N GLU A 199 5.10 38.99 11.65
CA GLU A 199 5.14 39.32 13.08
C GLU A 199 3.89 38.79 13.80
N GLY A 200 4.09 38.16 14.97
CA GLY A 200 3.00 37.54 15.75
C GLY A 200 2.49 36.21 15.20
N SER A 201 3.14 35.62 14.19
CA SER A 201 2.73 34.32 13.64
C SER A 201 2.88 33.20 14.67
N SER A 202 1.77 32.52 14.94
CA SER A 202 1.73 31.22 15.63
C SER A 202 2.17 30.09 14.69
N VAL A 203 2.09 28.84 15.15
CA VAL A 203 2.21 27.67 14.27
C VAL A 203 1.21 27.78 13.12
N GLN A 204 1.70 27.57 11.89
CA GLN A 204 0.89 27.60 10.66
C GLN A 204 0.96 26.26 9.95
N CYS A 205 -0.18 25.75 9.51
CA CYS A 205 -0.25 24.50 8.76
C CYS A 205 -0.85 24.74 7.38
N TYR A 206 -0.24 24.10 6.40
CA TYR A 206 -0.53 24.24 4.98
C TYR A 206 -0.88 22.88 4.40
N ARG A 207 -1.77 22.89 3.41
CA ARG A 207 -2.14 21.72 2.64
C ARG A 207 -1.41 21.79 1.30
N ALA A 208 -0.49 20.86 1.07
CA ALA A 208 0.23 20.73 -0.19
C ALA A 208 -0.62 19.93 -1.21
N ASP A 209 -1.31 18.88 -0.74
CA ASP A 209 -2.23 18.08 -1.57
C ASP A 209 -3.38 17.50 -0.71
N VAL A 210 -4.29 16.72 -1.31
CA VAL A 210 -5.45 16.11 -0.64
C VAL A 210 -5.03 15.34 0.63
N ARG A 211 -3.84 14.70 0.62
CA ARG A 211 -3.33 13.88 1.73
C ARG A 211 -1.98 14.33 2.28
N GLU A 212 -1.46 15.45 1.80
CA GLU A 212 -0.13 15.94 2.14
C GLU A 212 -0.23 17.30 2.81
N THR A 213 0.39 17.41 3.97
CA THR A 213 0.33 18.60 4.81
C THR A 213 1.69 18.92 5.38
N TYR A 214 1.95 20.18 5.69
CA TYR A 214 3.12 20.57 6.46
C TYR A 214 2.77 21.68 7.43
N CYS A 215 3.45 21.70 8.58
CA CYS A 215 3.30 22.71 9.60
C CYS A 215 4.64 23.37 9.90
N VAL A 216 4.58 24.65 10.24
CA VAL A 216 5.72 25.51 10.43
C VAL A 216 5.72 26.04 11.86
N PHE A 217 6.77 25.72 12.62
CA PHE A 217 6.96 26.07 14.02
C PHE A 217 7.98 27.21 14.15
N PRO A 218 7.57 28.40 14.63
CA PRO A 218 8.49 29.51 14.85
C PRO A 218 9.44 29.22 16.02
N PHE A 219 10.74 29.43 15.81
CA PHE A 219 11.73 29.42 16.90
C PHE A 219 12.56 30.70 16.90
N ASP A 220 13.00 31.10 18.09
CA ASP A 220 13.95 32.17 18.32
C ASP A 220 15.36 31.59 18.17
N ALA A 221 16.03 31.96 17.08
CA ALA A 221 17.45 31.69 16.90
C ALA A 221 18.20 32.58 17.90
N GLY A 222 18.54 32.03 19.08
CA GLY A 222 19.20 32.77 20.15
C GLY A 222 20.42 33.55 19.66
N VAL A 223 20.60 34.77 20.18
CA VAL A 223 21.86 35.50 20.07
C VAL A 223 22.90 34.73 20.89
N PRO A 224 24.08 34.38 20.34
CA PRO A 224 25.14 33.80 21.15
C PRO A 224 25.46 34.78 22.29
N GLU A 225 25.39 34.33 23.55
CA GLU A 225 25.71 35.15 24.73
C GLU A 225 27.12 35.77 24.68
N GLU A 226 28.02 35.20 23.87
CA GLU A 226 29.36 35.76 23.61
C GLU A 226 29.32 37.14 22.91
N GLU A 227 28.28 37.44 22.13
CA GLU A 227 28.13 38.73 21.43
C GLU A 227 27.50 39.83 22.33
N LYS A 228 26.89 39.45 23.46
CA LYS A 228 26.49 40.38 24.52
C LYS A 228 27.70 40.83 25.33
N ALA A 229 28.58 39.90 25.70
CA ALA A 229 29.82 40.21 26.41
C ALA A 229 30.77 41.09 25.58
N LEU A 230 30.83 40.89 24.25
CA LEU A 230 31.66 41.71 23.34
C LEU A 230 31.08 43.10 23.03
N ARG A 231 29.79 43.34 23.29
CA ARG A 231 29.18 44.67 23.15
C ARG A 231 29.25 45.50 24.42
N GLU A 232 29.29 44.87 25.59
CA GLU A 232 29.48 45.59 26.86
C GLU A 232 30.93 46.06 27.08
N ASP A 233 31.92 45.42 26.45
CA ASP A 233 33.34 45.83 26.55
C ASP A 233 33.80 46.85 25.48
N GLN A 234 32.96 47.21 24.50
CA GLN A 234 33.34 48.17 23.43
C GLN A 234 32.87 49.61 23.64
N ASP A 235 32.11 49.90 24.70
CA ASP A 235 31.59 51.25 24.99
C ASP A 235 32.38 52.03 26.06
N VAL A 236 33.59 51.58 26.43
CA VAL A 236 34.51 52.36 27.29
C VAL A 236 35.94 52.32 26.75
N ASP A 237 36.25 53.17 25.76
CA ASP A 237 37.33 54.15 25.89
C ASP A 237 37.48 54.98 24.62
N GLY A 238 37.33 56.30 24.81
CA GLY A 238 37.57 57.30 23.79
C GLY A 238 39.04 57.76 23.75
N VAL A 239 39.39 58.25 22.56
CA VAL A 239 40.35 59.34 22.31
C VAL A 239 41.83 59.04 22.58
N GLY A 240 42.58 58.81 21.50
CA GLY A 240 44.05 58.91 21.51
C GLY A 240 44.69 58.61 20.16
N ALA A 241 44.96 59.64 19.38
CA ALA A 241 45.71 59.55 18.13
C ALA A 241 47.19 59.19 18.35
N SER A 242 47.77 58.31 17.52
CA SER A 242 49.15 58.51 17.02
C SER A 242 49.49 57.63 15.81
N LYS A 243 50.33 58.20 14.94
CA LYS A 243 50.95 57.63 13.74
C LYS A 243 51.93 56.51 14.07
N GLY A 244 52.05 55.50 13.20
CA GLY A 244 53.13 54.52 13.21
C GLY A 244 53.12 53.63 11.97
N LYS A 245 54.28 53.31 11.44
CA LYS A 245 54.58 52.83 10.08
C LYS A 245 55.16 51.41 10.17
N ALA A 246 54.93 50.58 9.13
CA ALA A 246 55.53 49.25 8.87
C ALA A 246 55.19 48.17 9.94
N GLU A 247 55.10 46.87 9.67
CA GLU A 247 55.90 46.01 8.80
C GLU A 247 55.19 44.66 8.57
N ARG A 248 55.58 43.96 7.51
CA ARG A 248 55.19 42.59 7.11
C ARG A 248 55.21 41.57 8.25
N ALA A 249 54.20 40.70 8.32
CA ALA A 249 54.40 39.25 8.44
C ALA A 249 53.10 38.48 8.15
N THR A 250 53.20 37.58 7.18
CA THR A 250 52.46 36.32 7.00
C THR A 250 51.44 35.94 8.09
N THR A 251 50.17 35.83 7.69
CA THR A 251 49.25 34.87 8.32
C THR A 251 48.23 34.40 7.29
N GLU A 252 48.01 33.10 7.29
CA GLU A 252 47.12 32.37 6.41
C GLU A 252 45.77 33.07 6.23
N ARG A 253 45.25 33.02 5.00
CA ARG A 253 43.84 33.15 4.69
C ARG A 253 43.06 32.03 5.38
N GLN A 254 42.90 32.10 6.70
CA GLN A 254 41.73 31.58 7.36
C GLN A 254 40.59 32.46 6.88
N LYS A 255 39.92 31.97 5.83
CA LYS A 255 38.57 32.37 5.45
C LYS A 255 37.66 31.96 6.61
N LYS A 256 37.76 32.68 7.74
CA LYS A 256 36.88 32.59 8.90
C LYS A 256 35.52 33.00 8.35
N ARG A 257 34.75 32.00 7.92
CA ARG A 257 33.31 32.17 7.67
C ARG A 257 32.79 32.74 8.98
N VAL A 258 32.55 34.04 9.01
CA VAL A 258 31.64 34.63 9.98
C VAL A 258 30.35 33.82 9.78
N PRO A 259 29.92 33.02 10.77
CA PRO A 259 28.63 32.37 10.65
C PRO A 259 27.62 33.51 10.60
N THR A 260 27.08 33.78 9.42
CA THR A 260 25.84 34.54 9.30
C THR A 260 24.88 33.95 10.31
N ARG A 261 24.31 34.81 11.15
CA ARG A 261 23.43 34.60 12.33
C ARG A 261 22.28 33.59 12.16
N ALA A 262 22.14 32.97 10.99
CA ALA A 262 20.95 32.27 10.52
C ALA A 262 21.19 30.83 10.03
N SER A 263 22.31 30.20 10.41
CA SER A 263 22.52 28.75 10.24
C SER A 263 22.52 28.04 11.60
N SER A 264 21.36 27.91 12.25
CA SER A 264 21.22 27.05 13.44
C SER A 264 20.91 25.61 13.02
N ALA A 265 21.83 24.69 13.27
CA ALA A 265 21.61 23.26 12.98
C ALA A 265 20.41 22.73 13.77
N ALA A 266 19.57 21.88 13.18
CA ALA A 266 18.38 21.37 13.87
C ALA A 266 18.66 20.67 15.21
N ALA A 267 19.83 20.04 15.36
CA ALA A 267 20.27 19.41 16.60
C ALA A 267 20.51 20.41 17.75
N SER A 268 20.74 21.70 17.43
CA SER A 268 20.90 22.77 18.41
C SER A 268 19.58 23.40 18.86
N ILE A 269 18.47 23.09 18.19
CA ILE A 269 17.17 23.63 18.56
C ILE A 269 16.62 22.84 19.74
N THR A 270 16.46 23.54 20.87
CA THR A 270 15.89 22.98 22.10
C THR A 270 14.41 23.35 22.22
N ALA A 271 13.70 22.74 23.17
CA ALA A 271 12.30 23.10 23.43
C ALA A 271 12.12 24.57 23.82
N ALA A 272 13.09 25.15 24.55
CA ALA A 272 13.08 26.55 24.97
C ALA A 272 13.33 27.52 23.80
N SER A 273 13.81 27.02 22.66
CA SER A 273 14.03 27.85 21.47
C SER A 273 12.73 28.20 20.76
N TYR A 274 11.61 27.50 21.01
CA TYR A 274 10.35 27.74 20.29
C TYR A 274 9.53 28.87 20.91
N ARG A 275 8.91 29.68 20.05
CA ARG A 275 7.81 30.54 20.48
C ARG A 275 6.60 29.67 20.70
N THR A 276 6.22 29.51 21.96
CA THR A 276 5.07 28.70 22.33
C THR A 276 3.93 29.59 22.81
N HIS A 277 2.72 29.29 22.32
CA HIS A 277 1.49 29.92 22.78
C HIS A 277 0.70 29.02 23.73
N ALA A 278 0.98 27.72 23.70
CA ALA A 278 0.56 26.81 24.76
C ALA A 278 1.54 26.90 25.94
N GLY A 279 1.12 26.49 27.14
CA GLY A 279 1.99 26.45 28.31
C GLY A 279 3.24 25.54 28.14
N SER A 280 3.33 24.75 27.07
CA SER A 280 4.52 24.01 26.66
C SER A 280 4.53 23.70 25.15
N LEU A 281 5.73 23.49 24.58
CA LEU A 281 5.91 23.05 23.18
C LEU A 281 5.19 21.72 22.89
N GLU A 282 5.24 20.80 23.85
CA GLU A 282 4.58 19.50 23.73
C GLU A 282 3.08 19.66 23.52
N ALA A 283 2.43 20.52 24.31
CA ALA A 283 1.01 20.78 24.23
C ALA A 283 0.63 21.43 22.88
N GLU A 284 1.46 22.32 22.37
CA GLU A 284 1.23 22.99 21.08
C GLU A 284 1.39 22.02 19.91
N VAL A 285 2.47 21.23 19.86
CA VAL A 285 2.67 20.18 18.86
C VAL A 285 1.49 19.20 18.88
N ARG A 286 1.05 18.79 20.08
CA ARG A 286 -0.10 17.90 20.22
C ARG A 286 -1.38 18.53 19.68
N ALA A 287 -1.69 19.78 20.04
CA ALA A 287 -2.88 20.46 19.55
C ALA A 287 -2.89 20.57 18.01
N VAL A 288 -1.74 20.90 17.42
CA VAL A 288 -1.54 21.00 15.98
C VAL A 288 -1.80 19.66 15.30
N LEU A 289 -1.18 18.57 15.79
CA LEU A 289 -1.36 17.24 15.23
C LEU A 289 -2.81 16.76 15.30
N LEU A 290 -3.47 16.97 16.44
CA LEU A 290 -4.87 16.62 16.59
C LEU A 290 -5.77 17.43 15.64
N SER A 291 -5.49 18.72 15.45
CA SER A 291 -6.24 19.60 14.54
C SER A 291 -6.08 19.18 13.07
N VAL A 292 -4.85 18.89 12.64
CA VAL A 292 -4.59 18.41 11.27
C VAL A 292 -5.29 17.06 11.03
N MET A 293 -5.16 16.12 11.97
CA MET A 293 -5.72 14.79 11.82
C MET A 293 -7.25 14.77 11.88
N THR A 294 -7.86 15.58 12.75
CA THR A 294 -9.33 15.71 12.78
C THR A 294 -9.86 16.18 11.43
N ARG A 295 -9.20 17.18 10.82
CA ARG A 295 -9.56 17.65 9.48
C ARG A 295 -9.34 16.60 8.38
N GLN A 296 -8.23 15.87 8.41
CA GLN A 296 -7.91 14.85 7.41
C GLN A 296 -8.82 13.62 7.47
N MET A 297 -9.23 13.21 8.69
CA MET A 297 -10.10 12.05 8.91
C MET A 297 -11.59 12.40 8.89
N GLU A 298 -11.95 13.66 8.62
CA GLU A 298 -13.32 14.19 8.74
C GLU A 298 -13.95 13.95 10.13
N LEU A 299 -13.12 13.96 11.16
CA LEU A 299 -13.49 13.80 12.56
C LEU A 299 -13.65 15.20 13.20
N ARG A 300 -14.71 15.42 13.99
CA ARG A 300 -14.91 16.72 14.66
C ARG A 300 -13.86 16.99 15.74
N SER A 301 -13.59 15.99 16.58
CA SER A 301 -12.55 16.02 17.59
C SER A 301 -12.21 14.61 18.08
N PHE A 302 -11.10 14.45 18.80
CA PHE A 302 -10.76 13.18 19.46
C PHE A 302 -11.47 12.94 20.81
N LYS A 303 -12.55 13.69 21.11
CA LYS A 303 -13.41 13.40 22.26
C LYS A 303 -14.16 12.07 22.05
N PRO A 304 -14.41 11.27 23.10
CA PRO A 304 -15.08 9.97 22.97
C PRO A 304 -16.39 10.00 22.18
N ALA A 305 -17.25 10.98 22.45
CA ALA A 305 -18.54 11.10 21.78
C ALA A 305 -18.39 11.38 20.28
N ASP A 306 -17.44 12.24 19.89
CA ASP A 306 -17.18 12.55 18.49
C ASP A 306 -16.57 11.37 17.75
N VAL A 307 -15.64 10.63 18.39
CA VAL A 307 -15.08 9.40 17.83
C VAL A 307 -16.14 8.32 17.66
N ALA A 308 -17.03 8.14 18.64
CA ALA A 308 -18.14 7.18 18.55
C ALA A 308 -19.12 7.55 17.43
N ALA A 309 -19.48 8.83 17.32
CA ALA A 309 -20.35 9.32 16.24
C ALA A 309 -19.70 9.15 14.86
N TRP A 310 -18.40 9.42 14.75
CA TRP A 310 -17.61 9.21 13.54
C TRP A 310 -17.56 7.72 13.16
N LYS A 311 -17.28 6.81 14.11
CA LYS A 311 -17.31 5.36 13.86
C LYS A 311 -18.68 4.91 13.34
N LYS A 312 -19.76 5.35 14.01
CA LYS A 312 -21.15 5.03 13.61
C LYS A 312 -21.47 5.50 12.19
N ARG A 313 -21.09 6.74 11.84
CA ARG A 313 -21.29 7.29 10.49
C ARG A 313 -20.60 6.44 9.43
N ARG A 314 -19.39 5.97 9.71
CA ARG A 314 -18.61 5.16 8.78
C ARG A 314 -19.19 3.75 8.59
N GLU A 315 -19.73 3.15 9.65
CA GLU A 315 -20.48 1.89 9.51
C GLU A 315 -21.76 2.08 8.68
N GLN A 316 -22.45 3.21 8.83
CA GLN A 316 -23.61 3.54 7.97
C GLN A 316 -23.22 3.70 6.50
N GLN A 317 -22.14 4.44 6.22
CA GLN A 317 -21.58 4.59 4.88
C GLN A 317 -21.11 3.25 4.30
N GLY A 318 -20.43 2.44 5.13
CA GLY A 318 -20.01 1.09 4.79
C GLY A 318 -21.21 0.26 4.35
N CYS A 319 -22.31 0.30 5.10
CA CYS A 319 -23.48 -0.49 4.74
C CYS A 319 -24.13 -0.03 3.43
N ALA A 320 -24.29 1.29 3.23
CA ALA A 320 -24.81 1.83 1.97
C ALA A 320 -23.94 1.38 0.77
N TYR A 321 -22.61 1.42 0.92
CA TYR A 321 -21.68 0.91 -0.09
C TYR A 321 -21.83 -0.60 -0.32
N THR A 322 -21.91 -1.39 0.75
CA THR A 322 -22.10 -2.85 0.63
C THR A 322 -23.36 -3.17 -0.16
N ILE A 323 -24.48 -2.50 0.13
CA ILE A 323 -25.73 -2.68 -0.61
C ILE A 323 -25.55 -2.34 -2.09
N ALA A 324 -24.95 -1.18 -2.40
CA ALA A 324 -24.70 -0.77 -3.78
C ALA A 324 -23.79 -1.76 -4.52
N SER A 325 -22.74 -2.24 -3.87
CA SER A 325 -21.79 -3.22 -4.41
C SER A 325 -22.46 -4.57 -4.68
N VAL A 326 -23.19 -5.13 -3.70
CA VAL A 326 -23.92 -6.40 -3.86
C VAL A 326 -24.98 -6.29 -4.96
N LYS A 327 -25.74 -5.19 -5.03
CA LYS A 327 -26.68 -4.92 -6.13
C LYS A 327 -25.97 -4.80 -7.48
N SER A 328 -24.76 -4.27 -7.53
CA SER A 328 -23.95 -4.22 -8.75
C SER A 328 -23.52 -5.61 -9.20
N THR A 329 -23.01 -6.43 -8.27
CA THR A 329 -22.58 -7.81 -8.53
C THR A 329 -23.75 -8.69 -8.98
N LEU A 330 -24.91 -8.58 -8.32
CA LEU A 330 -26.16 -9.25 -8.74
C LEU A 330 -26.54 -8.90 -10.18
N ARG A 331 -26.62 -7.61 -10.51
CA ARG A 331 -26.91 -7.16 -11.88
C ARG A 331 -25.88 -7.67 -12.90
N SER A 332 -24.61 -7.77 -12.51
CA SER A 332 -23.55 -8.33 -13.36
C SER A 332 -23.75 -9.82 -13.62
N ILE A 333 -24.14 -10.59 -12.60
CA ILE A 333 -24.47 -12.02 -12.73
C ILE A 333 -25.70 -12.21 -13.63
N GLU A 334 -26.77 -11.45 -13.37
CA GLU A 334 -28.02 -11.51 -14.15
C GLU A 334 -27.82 -11.13 -15.62
N ALA A 335 -27.02 -10.09 -15.89
CA ALA A 335 -26.69 -9.67 -17.25
C ALA A 335 -25.82 -10.70 -18.00
N ASN A 336 -25.16 -11.62 -17.29
CA ASN A 336 -24.27 -12.62 -17.85
C ASN A 336 -24.68 -14.04 -17.41
N THR A 337 -25.80 -14.54 -17.93
CA THR A 337 -26.35 -15.86 -17.58
C THR A 337 -25.40 -17.05 -17.83
N ASN A 338 -24.34 -16.86 -18.63
CA ASN A 338 -23.32 -17.87 -18.92
C ASN A 338 -22.05 -17.74 -18.06
N MET A 339 -22.02 -16.78 -17.12
CA MET A 339 -20.87 -16.56 -16.24
C MET A 339 -20.76 -17.70 -15.23
N VAL A 340 -19.61 -18.37 -15.24
CA VAL A 340 -19.27 -19.40 -14.24
C VAL A 340 -18.56 -18.72 -13.08
N ILE A 341 -19.17 -18.78 -11.90
CA ILE A 341 -18.56 -18.28 -10.67
C ILE A 341 -17.66 -19.37 -10.10
N PRO A 342 -16.33 -19.15 -10.00
CA PRO A 342 -15.43 -20.17 -9.51
C PRO A 342 -15.68 -20.47 -8.02
N LEU A 343 -15.44 -21.72 -7.60
CA LEU A 343 -15.56 -22.13 -6.18
C LEU A 343 -14.81 -21.26 -5.18
N ASN A 344 -13.64 -20.75 -5.57
CA ASN A 344 -12.79 -19.98 -4.66
C ASN A 344 -13.53 -18.70 -4.18
N THR A 345 -14.50 -18.20 -4.95
CA THR A 345 -15.37 -17.09 -4.59
C THR A 345 -16.28 -17.41 -3.41
N ARG A 346 -16.54 -18.70 -3.08
CA ARG A 346 -17.30 -19.08 -1.87
C ARG A 346 -16.65 -18.58 -0.59
N HIS A 347 -15.31 -18.58 -0.52
CA HIS A 347 -14.60 -18.08 0.66
C HIS A 347 -14.86 -16.58 0.84
N MET A 348 -14.72 -15.80 -0.24
CA MET A 348 -14.95 -14.35 -0.23
C MET A 348 -16.40 -14.01 0.12
N PHE A 349 -17.35 -14.79 -0.41
CA PHE A 349 -18.76 -14.62 -0.06
C PHE A 349 -19.06 -14.99 1.40
N ALA A 350 -18.47 -16.07 1.92
CA ALA A 350 -18.63 -16.44 3.33
C ALA A 350 -18.06 -15.35 4.27
N GLU A 351 -16.99 -14.67 3.86
CA GLU A 351 -16.43 -13.53 4.58
C GLU A 351 -17.37 -12.32 4.56
N LEU A 352 -17.99 -12.01 3.42
CA LEU A 352 -19.05 -11.00 3.32
C LEU A 352 -20.23 -11.35 4.26
N GLU A 353 -20.76 -12.57 4.18
CA GLU A 353 -21.86 -13.03 5.04
C GLU A 353 -21.52 -12.93 6.53
N ARG A 354 -20.28 -13.23 6.90
CA ARG A 354 -19.80 -13.12 8.28
C ARG A 354 -19.81 -11.65 8.72
N HIS A 355 -19.27 -10.74 7.91
CA HIS A 355 -19.23 -9.32 8.25
C HIS A 355 -20.60 -8.66 8.35
N VAL A 356 -21.54 -9.06 7.48
CA VAL A 356 -22.93 -8.59 7.55
C VAL A 356 -23.59 -9.05 8.85
N ARG A 357 -23.44 -10.33 9.22
CA ARG A 357 -23.96 -10.86 10.49
C ARG A 357 -23.37 -10.20 11.73
N GLU A 358 -22.06 -9.93 11.70
CA GLU A 358 -21.34 -9.23 12.77
C GLU A 358 -21.60 -7.71 12.80
N LYS A 359 -22.34 -7.16 11.81
CA LYS A 359 -22.59 -5.71 11.67
C LYS A 359 -21.31 -4.88 11.55
N THR A 360 -20.28 -5.45 10.94
CA THR A 360 -19.00 -4.78 10.64
C THR A 360 -19.01 -4.32 9.19
N PHE A 361 -19.85 -3.34 8.91
CA PHE A 361 -20.21 -2.92 7.55
C PHE A 361 -19.07 -2.28 6.78
N VAL A 362 -18.10 -1.63 7.43
CA VAL A 362 -16.88 -1.17 6.74
C VAL A 362 -16.10 -2.36 6.15
N ARG A 363 -16.03 -3.49 6.87
CA ARG A 363 -15.40 -4.73 6.36
C ARG A 363 -16.29 -5.43 5.34
N ALA A 364 -17.60 -5.44 5.55
CA ALA A 364 -18.56 -5.99 4.58
C ALA A 364 -18.48 -5.25 3.24
N ALA A 365 -18.34 -3.92 3.25
CA ALA A 365 -18.16 -3.10 2.05
C ALA A 365 -16.92 -3.51 1.25
N ARG A 366 -15.83 -3.90 1.93
CA ARG A 366 -14.60 -4.40 1.31
C ARG A 366 -14.76 -5.78 0.72
N ALA A 367 -15.28 -6.72 1.51
CA ALA A 367 -15.56 -8.07 1.03
C ALA A 367 -16.52 -8.04 -0.18
N ALA A 368 -17.47 -7.11 -0.21
CA ALA A 368 -18.36 -6.91 -1.36
C ALA A 368 -17.65 -6.25 -2.56
N ASP A 369 -16.65 -5.40 -2.34
CA ASP A 369 -15.85 -4.78 -3.42
C ASP A 369 -14.92 -5.82 -4.07
N ASP A 370 -14.24 -6.64 -3.25
CA ASP A 370 -13.38 -7.73 -3.74
C ASP A 370 -14.15 -8.75 -4.57
N LEU A 371 -15.43 -8.95 -4.23
CA LEU A 371 -16.36 -9.83 -4.93
C LEU A 371 -16.80 -9.28 -6.31
N GLN A 372 -16.63 -7.98 -6.57
CA GLN A 372 -17.00 -7.43 -7.87
C GLN A 372 -16.18 -8.08 -8.98
N PHE A 373 -16.86 -8.67 -9.96
CA PHE A 373 -16.20 -9.26 -11.11
C PHE A 373 -15.57 -8.16 -11.98
N HIS A 374 -14.25 -8.22 -12.16
CA HIS A 374 -13.56 -7.28 -13.05
C HIS A 374 -14.15 -7.39 -14.47
N PRO A 375 -14.34 -6.28 -15.22
CA PRO A 375 -14.82 -6.30 -16.61
C PRO A 375 -13.93 -7.06 -17.61
N SER A 376 -12.79 -7.59 -17.19
CA SER A 376 -11.95 -8.50 -17.99
C SER A 376 -12.23 -9.98 -17.70
N LEU A 377 -12.99 -10.27 -16.64
CA LEU A 377 -13.55 -11.59 -16.33
C LEU A 377 -14.95 -11.77 -16.95
N THR A 378 -15.56 -10.69 -17.44
CA THR A 378 -16.71 -10.74 -18.36
C THR A 378 -16.23 -11.19 -19.75
N PRO A 379 -17.12 -11.70 -20.62
CA PRO A 379 -16.97 -12.96 -21.38
C PRO A 379 -16.06 -12.90 -22.62
N GLN A 380 -14.90 -12.26 -22.58
CA GLN A 380 -13.92 -12.34 -23.68
C GLN A 380 -13.07 -13.62 -23.63
N LEU A 381 -13.05 -14.33 -22.50
CA LEU A 381 -12.38 -15.62 -22.30
C LEU A 381 -13.35 -16.79 -22.11
N TYR A 382 -14.66 -16.56 -22.26
CA TYR A 382 -15.62 -17.65 -22.28
C TYR A 382 -15.51 -18.38 -23.62
N ILE A 383 -14.88 -19.55 -23.61
CA ILE A 383 -14.98 -20.50 -24.71
C ILE A 383 -16.38 -21.11 -24.63
N PRO A 384 -17.26 -20.87 -25.62
CA PRO A 384 -18.58 -21.49 -25.69
C PRO A 384 -18.51 -23.00 -25.47
N TRP A 385 -19.52 -23.61 -24.84
CA TRP A 385 -19.46 -25.05 -24.50
C TRP A 385 -19.23 -25.93 -25.73
N ASP A 386 -19.80 -25.54 -26.86
CA ASP A 386 -19.57 -26.06 -28.20
C ASP A 386 -18.10 -25.92 -28.65
N HIS A 387 -17.47 -24.77 -28.46
CA HIS A 387 -16.03 -24.60 -28.73
C HIS A 387 -15.14 -25.37 -27.74
N SER A 388 -15.57 -25.54 -26.49
CA SER A 388 -14.88 -26.35 -25.49
C SER A 388 -14.89 -27.82 -25.90
N ILE A 389 -16.04 -28.35 -26.34
CA ILE A 389 -16.15 -29.72 -26.86
C ILE A 389 -15.32 -29.90 -28.12
N VAL A 390 -15.41 -28.96 -29.08
CA VAL A 390 -14.63 -29.04 -30.33
C VAL A 390 -13.13 -28.99 -30.04
N SER A 391 -12.67 -28.09 -29.16
CA SER A 391 -11.27 -28.04 -28.74
C SER A 391 -10.86 -29.30 -27.99
N GLN A 392 -11.73 -29.88 -27.18
CA GLN A 392 -11.47 -31.12 -26.44
C GLN A 392 -11.38 -32.34 -27.36
N VAL A 393 -12.25 -32.43 -28.37
CA VAL A 393 -12.18 -33.49 -29.40
C VAL A 393 -10.90 -33.35 -30.21
N VAL A 394 -10.53 -32.13 -30.61
CA VAL A 394 -9.29 -31.87 -31.37
C VAL A 394 -8.03 -32.20 -30.54
N ILE A 395 -8.04 -31.96 -29.22
CA ILE A 395 -6.91 -32.29 -28.33
C ILE A 395 -6.87 -33.79 -27.98
N LEU A 396 -8.02 -34.45 -27.81
CA LEU A 396 -8.09 -35.87 -27.44
C LEU A 396 -7.86 -36.82 -28.62
N LEU A 397 -8.18 -36.40 -29.85
CA LEU A 397 -8.09 -37.25 -31.04
C LEU A 397 -6.64 -37.69 -31.38
N PRO A 398 -5.60 -36.82 -31.28
CA PRO A 398 -4.21 -37.24 -31.35
C PRO A 398 -3.84 -38.25 -30.26
N MET A 399 -4.36 -38.08 -29.04
CA MET A 399 -4.06 -38.96 -27.90
C MET A 399 -4.66 -40.36 -28.10
N VAL A 400 -5.92 -40.43 -28.55
CA VAL A 400 -6.57 -41.69 -28.94
C VAL A 400 -5.79 -42.36 -30.07
N SER A 401 -5.38 -41.60 -31.08
CA SER A 401 -4.61 -42.12 -32.22
C SER A 401 -3.24 -42.69 -31.79
N ILE A 402 -2.52 -41.97 -30.93
CA ILE A 402 -1.24 -42.42 -30.37
C ILE A 402 -1.42 -43.69 -29.52
N THR A 403 -2.49 -43.77 -28.72
CA THR A 403 -2.79 -44.94 -27.89
C THR A 403 -3.12 -46.16 -28.74
N ILE A 404 -3.88 -45.99 -29.82
CA ILE A 404 -4.20 -47.06 -30.78
C ILE A 404 -2.92 -47.54 -31.49
N LEU A 405 -2.06 -46.62 -31.94
CA LEU A 405 -0.78 -46.96 -32.57
C LEU A 405 0.15 -47.70 -31.60
N ALA A 406 0.22 -47.26 -30.35
CA ALA A 406 1.01 -47.90 -29.31
C ALA A 406 0.50 -49.33 -29.01
N LEU A 407 -0.82 -49.52 -28.91
CA LEU A 407 -1.44 -50.84 -28.74
C LEU A 407 -1.12 -51.76 -29.93
N ARG A 408 -1.18 -51.23 -31.16
CA ARG A 408 -0.83 -51.97 -32.37
C ARG A 408 0.63 -52.42 -32.34
N PHE A 409 1.57 -51.56 -31.97
CA PHE A 409 2.99 -51.93 -31.85
C PHE A 409 3.21 -53.02 -30.80
N VAL A 410 2.53 -52.95 -29.65
CA VAL A 410 2.60 -54.00 -28.61
C VAL A 410 2.04 -55.33 -29.12
N MET A 411 0.91 -55.30 -29.85
CA MET A 411 0.34 -56.52 -30.44
C MET A 411 1.24 -57.13 -31.51
N GLU A 412 1.82 -56.32 -32.40
CA GLU A 412 2.77 -56.76 -33.41
C GLU A 412 4.02 -57.37 -32.77
N GLU A 413 4.55 -56.77 -31.70
CA GLU A 413 5.70 -57.31 -30.98
C GLU A 413 5.37 -58.65 -30.29
N ARG A 414 4.18 -58.78 -29.68
CA ARG A 414 3.71 -60.05 -29.10
C ARG A 414 3.58 -61.15 -30.15
N ARG A 415 3.02 -60.83 -31.32
CA ARG A 415 2.90 -61.77 -32.45
C ARG A 415 4.29 -62.22 -32.94
N PHE A 416 5.22 -61.28 -33.11
CA PHE A 416 6.58 -61.59 -33.53
C PHE A 416 7.35 -62.44 -32.51
N ARG A 417 7.16 -62.21 -31.21
CA ARG A 417 7.74 -63.06 -30.16
C ARG A 417 7.19 -64.49 -30.21
N ARG A 418 5.88 -64.66 -30.43
CA ARG A 418 5.25 -66.00 -30.59
C ARG A 418 5.79 -66.73 -31.81
N SER A 419 5.82 -66.09 -32.98
CA SER A 419 6.35 -66.72 -34.21
C SER A 419 7.84 -67.07 -34.10
N ARG A 420 8.63 -66.28 -33.36
CA ARG A 420 10.05 -66.59 -33.11
C ARG A 420 10.23 -67.76 -32.15
N ALA A 421 9.40 -67.87 -31.12
CA ALA A 421 9.38 -69.02 -30.22
C ALA A 421 8.98 -70.31 -30.95
N GLU A 422 7.98 -70.24 -31.83
CA GLU A 422 7.57 -71.36 -32.69
C GLU A 422 8.69 -71.79 -33.64
N ARG A 423 9.35 -70.84 -34.33
CA ARG A 423 10.51 -71.13 -35.20
C ARG A 423 11.68 -71.75 -34.42
N ALA A 424 12.00 -71.23 -33.23
CA ALA A 424 13.04 -71.77 -32.38
C ALA A 424 12.74 -73.21 -31.93
N ALA A 425 11.48 -73.50 -31.55
CA ALA A 425 11.01 -74.84 -31.19
C ALA A 425 11.07 -75.83 -32.38
N THR A 426 10.81 -75.37 -33.60
CA THR A 426 10.96 -76.21 -34.81
C THR A 426 12.41 -76.47 -35.20
N GLN A 427 13.35 -75.54 -34.93
CA GLN A 427 14.78 -75.78 -35.13
C GLN A 427 15.38 -76.75 -34.11
N THR A 428 14.94 -76.69 -32.84
CA THR A 428 15.37 -77.66 -31.82
C THR A 428 14.92 -79.08 -32.16
N LYS A 429 13.73 -79.24 -32.74
CA LYS A 429 13.23 -80.53 -33.24
C LYS A 429 13.94 -81.07 -34.48
N LYS A 430 14.71 -80.25 -35.22
CA LYS A 430 15.50 -80.67 -36.38
C LYS A 430 16.96 -81.01 -36.05
N ASN A 431 17.42 -80.62 -34.87
CA ASN A 431 18.79 -80.83 -34.38
C ASN A 431 18.87 -81.97 -33.33
N LEU A 432 17.73 -82.57 -32.98
CA LEU A 432 17.61 -83.92 -32.45
C LEU A 432 17.28 -84.85 -33.61
#